data_AF-V6HYZ7-F1
#
_entry.id   AF-V6HYZ7-F1
#
_cell.length_a   1.000
_cell.length_b   1.000
_cell.length_c   1.000
_cell.angle_alpha   90.00
_cell.angle_beta   90.00
_cell.angle_gamma   90.00
#
_symmetry.space_group_name_H-M   'P 1'
#
loop_
_entity.id
_entity.type
_entity.pdbx_description
1 polymer ?
#
loop_
_entity_poly.entity_id
_entity_poly.type
_entity_poly.pdbx_seq_one_letter_code
_entity_poly.pdbx_strand_id
1 'polypeptide(L)'
;MNYILEKSNKQVIWINADSNQMAGVDAWANFNPNKHEIVYSLHYNPKVGESFLAEIKNGIAQVFEPRKVYNKISKEERILQSWEEQINPETETDIEPLKNEDGSLLPFQIYTKTDGWIVDLIQKKDSLIKLVNSICESKIIAGFTSSALGAPYFYTSDRDDQLNLVGLVSLNSSVSYKCTDQNGVKEYRNHTANQIKQVLNDGAIRKTLLLQKAANLKVSLQSIETVDELDKVNITLGWD
;
A
#
# COMPACT_ATOMS: atom_id res chain seq x y z
N MET A 1 -3.03 -45.84 -11.12
CA MET A 1 -4.26 -46.44 -10.57
C MET A 1 -5.43 -45.97 -11.40
N ASN A 2 -6.45 -46.81 -11.58
CA ASN A 2 -7.69 -46.43 -12.25
C ASN A 2 -8.78 -46.22 -11.20
N TYR A 3 -9.56 -45.17 -11.35
CA TYR A 3 -10.66 -44.81 -10.46
C TYR A 3 -11.96 -44.91 -11.22
N ILE A 4 -12.96 -45.53 -10.61
CA ILE A 4 -14.33 -45.46 -11.10
C ILE A 4 -15.02 -44.38 -10.29
N LEU A 5 -15.50 -43.36 -11.00
CA LEU A 5 -16.21 -42.24 -10.41
C LEU A 5 -17.69 -42.30 -10.79
N GLU A 6 -18.56 -41.94 -9.86
CA GLU A 6 -19.94 -41.60 -10.18
C GLU A 6 -19.97 -40.25 -10.91
N LYS A 7 -20.52 -40.21 -12.13
CA LYS A 7 -20.53 -39.00 -12.98
C LYS A 7 -21.30 -37.83 -12.35
N SER A 8 -22.29 -38.13 -11.51
CA SER A 8 -23.17 -37.11 -10.92
C SER A 8 -22.49 -36.25 -9.86
N ASN A 9 -21.50 -36.78 -9.14
CA ASN A 9 -20.87 -36.09 -8.00
C ASN A 9 -19.35 -36.32 -7.89
N LYS A 10 -18.75 -37.02 -8.86
CA LYS A 10 -17.32 -37.38 -8.90
C LYS A 10 -16.84 -38.19 -7.68
N GLN A 11 -17.75 -38.86 -6.98
CA GLN A 11 -17.38 -39.72 -5.85
C GLN A 11 -16.64 -40.96 -6.35
N VAL A 12 -15.54 -41.32 -5.70
CA VAL A 12 -14.80 -42.54 -5.96
C VAL A 12 -15.61 -43.72 -5.45
N ILE A 13 -16.15 -44.54 -6.34
CA ILE A 13 -16.92 -45.74 -5.98
C ILE A 13 -16.08 -47.01 -6.03
N TRP A 14 -14.97 -46.97 -6.79
CA TRP A 14 -14.03 -48.10 -6.85
C TRP A 14 -12.64 -47.66 -7.30
N ILE A 15 -11.61 -48.42 -6.89
CA ILE A 15 -10.20 -48.18 -7.23
C ILE A 15 -9.58 -49.48 -7.75
N ASN A 16 -8.94 -49.41 -8.91
CA ASN A 16 -8.03 -50.42 -9.42
C ASN A 16 -6.57 -50.00 -9.20
N ALA A 17 -5.79 -50.87 -8.56
CA ALA A 17 -4.36 -50.67 -8.39
C ALA A 17 -3.54 -50.89 -9.68
N ASP A 18 -4.16 -51.37 -10.78
CA ASP A 18 -3.47 -51.59 -12.05
C ASP A 18 -2.80 -50.30 -12.57
N SER A 19 -1.59 -50.48 -13.08
CA SER A 19 -0.73 -49.44 -13.61
C SER A 19 -1.11 -49.06 -15.04
N ASN A 20 -1.79 -49.94 -15.78
CA ASN A 20 -2.26 -49.69 -17.13
C ASN A 20 -3.60 -48.94 -17.13
N GLN A 21 -3.84 -48.13 -18.17
CA GLN A 21 -5.15 -47.50 -18.35
C GLN A 21 -6.19 -48.54 -18.72
N MET A 22 -7.38 -48.44 -18.11
CA MET A 22 -8.47 -49.38 -18.32
C MET A 22 -9.71 -48.69 -18.88
N ALA A 23 -10.56 -49.45 -19.56
CA ALA A 23 -11.81 -48.96 -20.14
C ALA A 23 -12.95 -49.96 -19.93
N GLY A 24 -14.19 -49.46 -19.85
CA GLY A 24 -15.40 -50.29 -19.84
C GLY A 24 -15.50 -51.30 -18.69
N VAL A 25 -16.11 -52.46 -19.01
CA VAL A 25 -16.33 -53.56 -18.06
C VAL A 25 -15.03 -54.25 -17.61
N ASP A 26 -13.96 -54.11 -18.38
CA ASP A 26 -12.64 -54.64 -18.02
C ASP A 26 -12.11 -53.98 -16.74
N ALA A 27 -12.54 -52.75 -16.45
CA ALA A 27 -12.19 -52.05 -15.22
C ALA A 27 -13.03 -52.52 -14.01
N TRP A 28 -14.34 -52.75 -14.18
CA TRP A 28 -15.23 -53.14 -13.09
C TRP A 28 -16.49 -53.83 -13.62
N ALA A 29 -16.84 -55.01 -13.07
CA ALA A 29 -17.96 -55.81 -13.56
C ALA A 29 -19.33 -55.10 -13.50
N ASN A 30 -19.51 -54.17 -12.55
CA ASN A 30 -20.73 -53.37 -12.42
C ASN A 30 -20.63 -52.00 -13.13
N PHE A 31 -19.64 -51.83 -14.02
CA PHE A 31 -19.46 -50.58 -14.73
C PHE A 31 -20.67 -50.27 -15.62
N ASN A 32 -21.24 -49.09 -15.46
CA ASN A 32 -22.31 -48.57 -16.28
C ASN A 32 -21.83 -47.28 -16.93
N PRO A 33 -21.56 -47.24 -18.24
CA PRO A 33 -21.04 -46.06 -18.91
C PRO A 33 -21.96 -44.83 -18.82
N ASN A 34 -23.25 -45.02 -18.54
CA ASN A 34 -24.19 -43.92 -18.35
C ASN A 34 -24.07 -43.26 -16.97
N LYS A 35 -23.57 -43.99 -15.96
CA LYS A 35 -23.44 -43.51 -14.58
C LYS A 35 -22.01 -43.28 -14.15
N HIS A 36 -21.08 -44.03 -14.72
CA HIS A 36 -19.70 -44.07 -14.27
C HIS A 36 -18.74 -43.59 -15.35
N GLU A 37 -17.63 -43.03 -14.91
CA GLU A 37 -16.46 -42.72 -15.73
C GLU A 37 -15.22 -43.36 -15.11
N ILE A 38 -14.22 -43.62 -15.96
CA ILE A 38 -12.95 -44.20 -15.55
C ILE A 38 -11.89 -43.11 -15.66
N VAL A 39 -11.13 -42.92 -14.60
CA VAL A 39 -10.06 -41.93 -14.53
C VAL A 39 -8.76 -42.62 -14.16
N TYR A 40 -7.74 -42.40 -14.96
CA TYR A 40 -6.39 -42.82 -14.65
C TYR A 40 -5.65 -41.73 -13.89
N SER A 41 -5.01 -42.09 -12.76
CA SER A 41 -4.19 -41.17 -11.98
C SER A 41 -2.87 -41.82 -11.54
N LEU A 42 -1.80 -41.05 -11.65
CA LEU A 42 -0.44 -41.42 -11.20
C LEU A 42 -0.07 -40.79 -9.86
N HIS A 43 -0.51 -39.54 -9.63
CA HIS A 43 0.01 -38.70 -8.53
C HIS A 43 -1.08 -38.20 -7.56
N TYR A 44 -2.34 -38.57 -7.80
CA TYR A 44 -3.48 -38.22 -6.95
C TYR A 44 -4.21 -39.50 -6.52
N ASN A 45 -4.35 -39.71 -5.20
CA ASN A 45 -4.82 -40.97 -4.64
C ASN A 45 -5.93 -40.80 -3.58
N PRO A 46 -7.13 -40.35 -3.98
CA PRO A 46 -8.29 -40.31 -3.09
C PRO A 46 -8.78 -41.73 -2.76
N LYS A 47 -9.45 -41.88 -1.62
CA LYS A 47 -10.03 -43.16 -1.16
C LYS A 47 -11.43 -43.36 -1.68
N VAL A 48 -11.89 -44.62 -1.65
CA VAL A 48 -13.30 -44.95 -1.93
C VAL A 48 -14.20 -44.19 -0.96
N GLY A 49 -15.23 -43.53 -1.50
CA GLY A 49 -16.15 -42.66 -0.78
C GLY A 49 -15.77 -41.17 -0.80
N GLU A 50 -14.51 -40.83 -1.10
CA GLU A 50 -14.07 -39.44 -1.24
C GLU A 50 -14.46 -38.86 -2.61
N SER A 51 -14.53 -37.53 -2.70
CA SER A 51 -14.68 -36.83 -3.97
C SER A 51 -13.35 -36.77 -4.71
N PHE A 52 -13.37 -37.06 -6.00
CA PHE A 52 -12.21 -36.92 -6.87
C PHE A 52 -12.05 -35.46 -7.30
N LEU A 53 -11.12 -34.74 -6.67
CA LEU A 53 -10.96 -33.28 -6.84
C LEU A 53 -10.07 -32.88 -8.01
N ALA A 54 -9.21 -33.78 -8.49
CA ALA A 54 -8.28 -33.47 -9.58
C ALA A 54 -9.00 -33.17 -10.89
N GLU A 55 -8.49 -32.20 -11.64
CA GLU A 55 -8.94 -31.95 -13.01
C GLU A 55 -8.70 -33.19 -13.88
N ILE A 56 -9.65 -33.53 -14.74
CA ILE A 56 -9.59 -34.71 -15.61
C ILE A 56 -9.59 -34.24 -17.06
N LYS A 57 -8.55 -34.60 -17.83
CA LYS A 57 -8.48 -34.39 -19.29
C LYS A 57 -8.30 -35.72 -19.99
N ASN A 58 -9.19 -36.03 -20.93
CA ASN A 58 -9.18 -37.29 -21.67
C ASN A 58 -9.08 -38.55 -20.78
N GLY A 59 -9.80 -38.54 -19.65
CA GLY A 59 -9.78 -39.66 -18.69
C GLY A 59 -8.51 -39.76 -17.84
N ILE A 60 -7.64 -38.74 -17.85
CA ILE A 60 -6.41 -38.71 -17.06
C ILE A 60 -6.46 -37.55 -16.06
N ALA A 61 -6.23 -37.87 -14.78
CA ALA A 61 -6.08 -36.88 -13.72
C ALA A 61 -4.82 -36.05 -13.94
N GLN A 62 -4.98 -34.73 -13.92
CA GLN A 62 -3.87 -33.81 -14.08
C GLN A 62 -3.05 -33.71 -12.79
N VAL A 63 -1.76 -33.41 -12.94
CA VAL A 63 -0.88 -33.09 -11.81
C VAL A 63 -1.35 -31.77 -11.21
N PHE A 64 -1.33 -31.69 -9.88
CA PHE A 64 -1.60 -30.43 -9.19
C PHE A 64 -0.39 -29.51 -9.34
N GLU A 65 -0.60 -28.31 -9.87
CA GLU A 65 0.42 -27.28 -9.91
C GLU A 65 0.24 -26.35 -8.70
N PRO A 66 1.29 -26.16 -7.87
CA PRO A 66 1.22 -25.26 -6.73
C PRO A 66 0.81 -23.85 -7.16
N ARG A 67 -0.15 -23.27 -6.45
CA ARG A 67 -0.67 -21.94 -6.78
C ARG A 67 -0.79 -21.07 -5.54
N LYS A 68 -0.50 -19.79 -5.72
CA LYS A 68 -0.57 -18.78 -4.66
C LYS A 68 -2.00 -18.37 -4.41
N VAL A 69 -2.32 -18.15 -3.15
CA VAL A 69 -3.58 -17.57 -2.71
C VAL A 69 -3.27 -16.54 -1.63
N TYR A 70 -4.09 -15.51 -1.56
CA TYR A 70 -3.84 -14.34 -0.75
C TYR A 70 -5.00 -14.09 0.18
N ASN A 71 -4.69 -13.78 1.44
CA ASN A 71 -5.68 -13.29 2.38
C ASN A 71 -6.21 -11.92 1.93
N LYS A 72 -7.52 -11.77 1.80
CA LYS A 72 -8.20 -10.54 1.32
C LYS A 72 -8.02 -9.32 2.23
N ILE A 73 -7.54 -9.51 3.45
CA ILE A 73 -7.32 -8.46 4.46
C ILE A 73 -5.83 -8.26 4.68
N SER A 74 -5.11 -9.30 5.14
CA SER A 74 -3.69 -9.19 5.51
C SER A 74 -2.77 -9.15 4.30
N LYS A 75 -3.24 -9.58 3.11
CA LYS A 75 -2.45 -9.76 1.88
C LYS A 75 -1.38 -10.84 1.98
N GLU A 76 -1.36 -11.58 3.09
CA GLU A 76 -0.43 -12.69 3.28
C GLU A 76 -0.67 -13.77 2.24
N GLU A 77 0.43 -14.24 1.68
CA GLU A 77 0.48 -15.31 0.70
C GLU A 77 0.55 -16.66 1.43
N ARG A 78 -0.19 -17.64 0.92
CA ARG A 78 0.13 -19.05 1.11
C ARG A 78 0.07 -19.79 -0.22
N ILE A 79 0.70 -20.96 -0.26
CA ILE A 79 0.76 -21.79 -1.46
C ILE A 79 -0.15 -22.99 -1.23
N LEU A 80 -1.12 -23.19 -2.12
CA LEU A 80 -1.84 -24.45 -2.20
C LEU A 80 -0.88 -25.50 -2.75
N GLN A 81 -0.77 -26.65 -2.08
CA GLN A 81 0.15 -27.74 -2.46
C GLN A 81 -0.55 -28.98 -3.02
N SER A 82 -1.87 -29.07 -2.87
CA SER A 82 -2.64 -30.23 -3.35
C SER A 82 -4.09 -29.88 -3.70
N TRP A 83 -4.79 -30.83 -4.32
CA TRP A 83 -6.21 -30.69 -4.69
C TRP A 83 -7.13 -30.61 -3.46
N GLU A 84 -6.71 -31.15 -2.32
CA GLU A 84 -7.43 -31.07 -1.03
C GLU A 84 -7.40 -29.68 -0.42
N GLU A 85 -6.36 -28.89 -0.73
CA GLU A 85 -6.25 -27.52 -0.25
C GLU A 85 -7.09 -26.58 -1.13
N GLN A 86 -8.18 -26.07 -0.56
CA GLN A 86 -9.10 -25.18 -1.25
C GLN A 86 -8.94 -23.74 -0.77
N ILE A 87 -9.33 -22.81 -1.65
CA ILE A 87 -9.48 -21.39 -1.32
C ILE A 87 -10.68 -21.25 -0.40
N ASN A 88 -10.55 -20.53 0.71
CA ASN A 88 -11.70 -20.06 1.45
C ASN A 88 -12.27 -18.81 0.75
N PRO A 89 -13.41 -18.89 0.04
CA PRO A 89 -13.91 -17.77 -0.75
C PRO A 89 -14.33 -16.56 0.09
N GLU A 90 -14.52 -16.71 1.40
CA GLU A 90 -14.83 -15.58 2.28
C GLU A 90 -13.58 -14.77 2.63
N THR A 91 -12.43 -15.42 2.78
CA THR A 91 -11.20 -14.78 3.30
C THR A 91 -10.04 -14.73 2.32
N GLU A 92 -10.11 -15.47 1.21
CA GLU A 92 -8.99 -15.69 0.29
C GLU A 92 -9.38 -15.50 -1.18
N THR A 93 -8.37 -15.15 -1.99
CA THR A 93 -8.45 -14.98 -3.44
C THR A 93 -7.19 -15.54 -4.10
N ASP A 94 -7.29 -15.96 -5.34
CA ASP A 94 -6.14 -16.28 -6.21
C ASP A 94 -5.64 -15.05 -6.99
N ILE A 95 -6.31 -13.91 -6.87
CA ILE A 95 -5.87 -12.64 -7.47
C ILE A 95 -4.74 -12.05 -6.62
N GLU A 96 -3.60 -11.84 -7.27
CA GLU A 96 -2.42 -11.24 -6.64
C GLU A 96 -2.65 -9.78 -6.24
N PRO A 97 -2.25 -9.36 -5.02
CA PRO A 97 -2.25 -7.97 -4.60
C PRO A 97 -1.47 -7.07 -5.55
N LEU A 98 -1.93 -5.83 -5.72
CA LEU A 98 -1.28 -4.86 -6.59
C LEU A 98 0.14 -4.53 -6.10
N LYS A 99 1.06 -4.38 -7.05
CA LYS A 99 2.48 -4.10 -6.80
C LYS A 99 2.96 -2.87 -7.59
N ASN A 100 3.96 -2.20 -7.04
CA ASN A 100 4.78 -1.22 -7.74
C ASN A 100 5.69 -1.91 -8.77
N GLU A 101 6.32 -1.11 -9.63
CA GLU A 101 7.30 -1.60 -10.62
C GLU A 101 8.50 -2.32 -9.98
N ASP A 102 8.84 -1.99 -8.73
CA ASP A 102 9.91 -2.64 -7.96
C ASP A 102 9.47 -3.96 -7.28
N GLY A 103 8.22 -4.38 -7.48
CA GLY A 103 7.64 -5.59 -6.90
C GLY A 103 7.13 -5.45 -5.47
N SER A 104 7.27 -4.27 -4.84
CA SER A 104 6.69 -3.99 -3.52
C SER A 104 5.17 -3.83 -3.58
N LEU A 105 4.45 -4.18 -2.52
CA LEU A 105 2.99 -4.05 -2.47
C LEU A 105 2.55 -2.59 -2.50
N LEU A 106 1.53 -2.27 -3.30
CA LEU A 106 0.89 -0.97 -3.24
C LEU A 106 0.25 -0.75 -1.86
N PRO A 107 0.49 0.41 -1.22
CA PRO A 107 -0.13 0.73 0.05
C PRO A 107 -1.63 1.01 -0.13
N PHE A 108 -2.38 0.96 0.97
CA PHE A 108 -3.80 1.31 1.02
C PHE A 108 -4.73 0.47 0.12
N GLN A 109 -4.27 -0.65 -0.42
CA GLN A 109 -5.15 -1.52 -1.20
C GLN A 109 -6.11 -2.35 -0.33
N ILE A 110 -7.32 -2.57 -0.84
CA ILE A 110 -8.40 -3.39 -0.30
C ILE A 110 -8.92 -4.34 -1.38
N TYR A 111 -9.52 -5.46 -0.99
CA TYR A 111 -10.13 -6.41 -1.92
C TYR A 111 -11.64 -6.17 -2.07
N THR A 112 -12.13 -6.11 -3.31
CA THR A 112 -13.55 -6.07 -3.65
C THR A 112 -13.95 -7.32 -4.45
N LYS A 113 -15.22 -7.72 -4.34
CA LYS A 113 -15.74 -8.88 -5.08
C LYS A 113 -15.81 -8.63 -6.60
N THR A 114 -15.94 -7.38 -7.02
CA THR A 114 -16.13 -6.98 -8.41
C THR A 114 -14.82 -6.75 -9.14
N ASP A 115 -13.88 -6.04 -8.51
CA ASP A 115 -12.68 -5.51 -9.16
C ASP A 115 -11.39 -6.14 -8.63
N GLY A 116 -11.48 -7.03 -7.65
CA GLY A 116 -10.33 -7.61 -6.98
C GLY A 116 -9.62 -6.58 -6.11
N TRP A 117 -8.29 -6.49 -6.19
CA TRP A 117 -7.54 -5.52 -5.42
C TRP A 117 -7.63 -4.12 -6.04
N ILE A 118 -8.06 -3.15 -5.24
CA ILE A 118 -8.09 -1.73 -5.61
C ILE A 118 -7.40 -0.90 -4.53
N VAL A 119 -6.88 0.26 -4.89
CA VAL A 119 -6.35 1.23 -3.91
C VAL A 119 -7.50 2.00 -3.27
N ASP A 120 -7.58 2.01 -1.95
CA ASP A 120 -8.54 2.79 -1.19
C ASP A 120 -8.19 4.28 -1.31
N LEU A 121 -9.00 5.00 -2.10
CA LEU A 121 -8.85 6.43 -2.36
C LEU A 121 -8.88 7.25 -1.06
N ILE A 122 -9.74 6.90 -0.11
CA ILE A 122 -9.93 7.66 1.14
C ILE A 122 -8.66 7.53 1.98
N GLN A 123 -8.17 6.30 2.19
CA GLN A 123 -6.95 6.07 2.95
C GLN A 123 -5.73 6.73 2.30
N LYS A 124 -5.63 6.69 0.97
CA LYS A 124 -4.53 7.34 0.23
C LYS A 124 -4.58 8.87 0.38
N LYS A 125 -5.76 9.50 0.25
CA LYS A 125 -5.94 10.94 0.49
C LYS A 125 -5.53 11.33 1.90
N ASP A 126 -5.98 10.59 2.91
CA ASP A 126 -5.65 10.87 4.31
C ASP A 126 -4.15 10.78 4.57
N SER A 127 -3.47 9.80 3.96
CA SER A 127 -2.02 9.67 4.03
C SER A 127 -1.31 10.90 3.44
N LEU A 128 -1.71 11.33 2.24
CA LEU A 128 -1.12 12.50 1.58
C LEU A 128 -1.37 13.80 2.36
N ILE A 129 -2.56 13.97 2.95
CA ILE A 129 -2.88 15.12 3.80
C ILE A 129 -1.97 15.18 5.03
N LYS A 130 -1.73 14.03 5.68
CA LYS A 130 -0.78 13.94 6.80
C LYS A 130 0.63 14.30 6.35
N LEU A 131 1.05 13.85 5.17
CA LEU A 131 2.35 14.17 4.61
C LEU A 131 2.49 15.67 4.28
N VAL A 132 1.45 16.31 3.71
CA VAL A 132 1.41 17.77 3.51
C VAL A 132 1.58 18.54 4.81
N ASN A 133 0.89 18.12 5.88
CA ASN A 133 1.05 18.75 7.19
C ASN A 133 2.48 18.59 7.73
N SER A 134 3.08 17.41 7.58
CA SER A 134 4.46 17.16 8.01
C SER A 134 5.48 17.98 7.22
N ILE A 135 5.33 18.11 5.90
CA ILE A 135 6.19 18.97 5.06
C ILE A 135 6.05 20.44 5.48
N CYS A 136 4.82 20.91 5.69
CA CYS A 136 4.57 22.28 6.15
C CYS A 136 5.25 22.56 7.49
N GLU A 137 5.09 21.68 8.48
CA GLU A 137 5.74 21.83 9.78
C GLU A 137 7.27 21.85 9.64
N SER A 138 7.84 20.91 8.88
CA SER A 138 9.28 20.84 8.59
C SER A 138 9.80 22.15 7.98
N LYS A 139 9.08 22.71 7.00
CA LYS A 139 9.46 23.97 6.34
C LYS A 139 9.33 25.19 7.27
N ILE A 140 8.35 25.21 8.18
CA ILE A 140 8.21 26.27 9.18
C ILE A 140 9.38 26.27 10.18
N ILE A 141 9.80 25.08 10.64
CA ILE A 141 10.90 24.97 11.62
C ILE A 141 12.29 25.06 10.98
N ALA A 142 12.38 24.89 9.66
CA ALA A 142 13.63 24.98 8.91
C ALA A 142 14.26 26.39 8.91
N GLY A 143 13.59 27.42 9.45
CA GLY A 143 14.11 28.78 9.50
C GLY A 143 13.65 29.65 8.33
N PHE A 144 14.11 30.90 8.34
CA PHE A 144 13.78 31.89 7.32
C PHE A 144 14.89 32.92 7.18
N THR A 145 14.90 33.63 6.05
CA THR A 145 15.84 34.72 5.80
C THR A 145 15.15 36.06 6.03
N SER A 146 15.82 36.99 6.70
CA SER A 146 15.38 38.38 6.84
C SER A 146 16.53 39.33 6.48
N SER A 147 16.18 40.47 5.88
CA SER A 147 17.15 41.53 5.52
C SER A 147 17.18 42.69 6.52
N ALA A 148 16.68 42.49 7.75
CA ALA A 148 16.54 43.55 8.76
C ALA A 148 17.86 44.27 9.10
N LEU A 149 19.01 43.59 9.00
CA LEU A 149 20.33 44.17 9.24
C LEU A 149 20.92 44.88 8.00
N GLY A 150 20.14 45.07 6.93
CA GLY A 150 20.59 45.66 5.66
C GLY A 150 21.23 44.67 4.69
N ALA A 151 21.33 43.39 5.07
CA ALA A 151 21.77 42.27 4.25
C ALA A 151 20.98 41.01 4.67
N PRO A 152 20.87 39.98 3.81
CA PRO A 152 20.14 38.77 4.16
C PRO A 152 20.90 37.96 5.22
N TYR A 153 20.22 37.66 6.32
CA TYR A 153 20.66 36.74 7.36
C TYR A 153 19.61 35.65 7.58
N PHE A 154 20.07 34.45 7.86
CA PHE A 154 19.22 33.31 8.18
C PHE A 154 19.00 33.18 9.69
N TYR A 155 17.74 32.97 10.07
CA TYR A 155 17.28 32.81 11.44
C TYR A 155 16.69 31.41 11.59
N THR A 156 17.10 30.70 12.65
CA THR A 156 16.45 29.44 13.01
C THR A 156 15.04 29.73 13.54
N SER A 157 14.14 28.76 13.39
CA SER A 157 12.71 28.95 13.65
C SER A 157 12.07 27.71 14.24
N ASP A 158 12.80 26.96 15.07
CA ASP A 158 12.15 25.96 15.91
C ASP A 158 11.13 26.63 16.86
N ARG A 159 10.42 25.82 17.67
CA ARG A 159 9.33 26.34 18.51
C ARG A 159 9.85 27.33 19.57
N ASP A 160 11.03 27.09 20.13
CA ASP A 160 11.64 27.94 21.14
C ASP A 160 12.18 29.22 20.52
N ASP A 161 12.81 29.13 19.33
CA ASP A 161 13.26 30.28 18.56
C ASP A 161 12.11 31.24 18.22
N GLN A 162 10.96 30.70 17.79
CA GLN A 162 9.76 31.48 17.51
C GLN A 162 9.26 32.22 18.75
N LEU A 163 9.20 31.53 19.90
CA LEU A 163 8.74 32.11 21.16
C LEU A 163 9.73 33.18 21.67
N ASN A 164 11.03 32.90 21.60
CA ASN A 164 12.11 33.79 21.98
C ASN A 164 12.08 35.07 21.13
N LEU A 165 11.86 34.95 19.81
CA LEU A 165 11.75 36.10 18.92
C LEU A 165 10.57 37.00 19.31
N VAL A 166 9.39 36.43 19.59
CA VAL A 166 8.24 37.18 20.09
C VAL A 166 8.54 37.88 21.41
N GLY A 167 9.23 37.20 22.33
CA GLY A 167 9.66 37.77 23.61
C GLY A 167 10.61 38.96 23.42
N LEU A 168 11.63 38.82 22.58
CA LEU A 168 12.60 39.87 22.30
C LEU A 168 11.97 41.10 21.64
N VAL A 169 11.04 40.90 20.70
CA VAL A 169 10.29 42.00 20.09
C VAL A 169 9.45 42.76 21.11
N SER A 170 8.88 42.06 22.10
CA SER A 170 8.03 42.66 23.14
C SER A 170 8.79 43.62 24.07
N LEU A 171 10.12 43.50 24.17
CA LEU A 171 10.95 44.43 24.93
C LEU A 171 10.99 45.84 24.33
N ASN A 172 10.66 45.98 23.04
CA ASN A 172 10.67 47.24 22.29
C ASN A 172 12.00 48.03 22.45
N SER A 173 13.11 47.31 22.54
CA SER A 173 14.45 47.85 22.74
C SER A 173 15.45 47.19 21.78
N SER A 174 16.68 47.70 21.74
CA SER A 174 17.75 47.03 21.01
C SER A 174 18.15 45.73 21.71
N VAL A 175 18.27 44.64 20.95
CA VAL A 175 18.53 43.30 21.47
C VAL A 175 19.65 42.63 20.68
N SER A 176 20.39 41.73 21.32
CA SER A 176 21.33 40.85 20.64
C SER A 176 20.64 39.53 20.31
N TYR A 177 20.58 39.17 19.03
CA TYR A 177 19.89 37.97 18.57
C TYR A 177 20.73 37.19 17.56
N LYS A 178 20.63 35.85 17.62
CA LYS A 178 21.50 34.94 16.88
C LYS A 178 21.03 34.81 15.44
N CYS A 179 21.91 35.05 14.48
CA CYS A 179 21.62 34.88 13.06
C CYS A 179 22.85 34.38 12.28
N THR A 180 22.61 33.83 11.09
CA THR A 180 23.65 33.23 10.24
C THR A 180 23.85 34.09 9.00
N ASP A 181 25.09 34.46 8.71
CA ASP A 181 25.41 35.25 7.51
C ASP A 181 25.55 34.38 6.25
N GLN A 182 25.87 35.03 5.13
CA GLN A 182 26.07 34.37 3.83
C GLN A 182 27.27 33.40 3.80
N ASN A 183 28.22 33.55 4.72
CA ASN A 183 29.37 32.66 4.86
C ASN A 183 29.06 31.48 5.80
N GLY A 184 27.83 31.37 6.32
CA GLY A 184 27.44 30.33 7.27
C GLY A 184 27.85 30.62 8.72
N VAL A 185 28.33 31.83 9.04
CA VAL A 185 28.77 32.19 10.39
C VAL A 185 27.57 32.58 11.25
N LYS A 186 27.30 31.75 12.26
CA LYS A 186 26.19 31.93 13.22
C LYS A 186 26.67 32.60 14.50
N GLU A 187 26.31 33.85 14.70
CA GLU A 187 26.70 34.66 15.88
C GLU A 187 25.57 35.58 16.34
N TYR A 188 25.75 36.16 17.53
CA TYR A 188 24.83 37.15 18.09
C TYR A 188 25.13 38.53 17.52
N ARG A 189 24.11 39.17 16.93
CA ARG A 189 24.21 40.51 16.35
C ARG A 189 23.18 41.45 16.96
N ASN A 190 23.57 42.70 17.15
CA ASN A 190 22.67 43.73 17.67
C ASN A 190 21.63 44.11 16.62
N HIS A 191 20.36 44.07 17.01
CA HIS A 191 19.22 44.55 16.26
C HIS A 191 18.61 45.74 17.01
N THR A 192 18.30 46.83 16.33
CA THR A 192 17.43 47.86 16.89
C THR A 192 16.01 47.32 17.09
N ALA A 193 15.19 48.00 17.89
CA ALA A 193 13.79 47.64 18.10
C ALA A 193 13.00 47.46 16.78
N ASN A 194 13.28 48.30 15.77
CA ASN A 194 12.63 48.18 14.45
C ASN A 194 13.16 46.99 13.65
N GLN A 195 14.46 46.69 13.73
CA GLN A 195 15.05 45.57 13.02
C GLN A 195 14.56 44.22 13.56
N ILE A 196 14.50 44.04 14.87
CA ILE A 196 14.00 42.77 15.43
C ILE A 196 12.50 42.59 15.15
N LYS A 197 11.70 43.68 15.13
CA LYS A 197 10.30 43.65 14.67
C LYS A 197 10.20 43.22 13.21
N GLN A 198 11.08 43.69 12.35
CA GLN A 198 11.14 43.27 10.95
C GLN A 198 11.47 41.77 10.84
N VAL A 199 12.42 41.25 11.62
CA VAL A 199 12.72 39.80 11.64
C VAL A 199 11.47 38.98 12.00
N LEU A 200 10.72 39.40 13.03
CA LEU A 200 9.46 38.73 13.38
C LEU A 200 8.43 38.80 12.26
N ASN A 201 8.28 39.97 11.62
CA ASN A 201 7.33 40.15 10.52
C ASN A 201 7.69 39.27 9.31
N ASP A 202 8.95 39.22 8.92
CA ASP A 202 9.42 38.39 7.80
C ASP A 202 9.17 36.89 8.09
N GLY A 203 9.45 36.44 9.32
CA GLY A 203 9.15 35.08 9.75
C GLY A 203 7.64 34.77 9.76
N ALA A 204 6.81 35.72 10.22
CA ALA A 204 5.35 35.59 10.21
C ALA A 204 4.77 35.53 8.79
N ILE A 205 5.28 36.35 7.86
CA ILE A 205 4.92 36.31 6.43
C ILE A 205 5.28 34.94 5.85
N ARG A 206 6.51 34.48 6.08
CA ARG A 206 6.98 33.18 5.60
C ARG A 206 6.09 32.03 6.10
N LYS A 207 5.84 31.98 7.41
CA LYS A 207 4.97 30.99 8.04
C LYS A 207 3.55 31.02 7.46
N THR A 208 3.00 32.21 7.22
CA THR A 208 1.66 32.37 6.64
C THR A 208 1.59 31.81 5.22
N LEU A 209 2.59 32.09 4.37
CA LEU A 209 2.66 31.55 3.01
C LEU A 209 2.72 30.01 3.00
N LEU A 210 3.51 29.42 3.89
CA LEU A 210 3.60 27.96 4.05
C LEU A 210 2.25 27.35 4.48
N LEU A 211 1.57 27.96 5.46
CA LEU A 211 0.26 27.52 5.92
C LEU A 211 -0.82 27.63 4.83
N GLN A 212 -0.83 28.73 4.07
CA GLN A 212 -1.74 28.91 2.94
C GLN A 212 -1.51 27.86 1.86
N LYS A 213 -0.25 27.59 1.51
CA LYS A 213 0.10 26.53 0.56
C LYS A 213 -0.40 25.16 1.03
N ALA A 214 -0.14 24.82 2.29
CA ALA A 214 -0.60 23.56 2.87
C ALA A 214 -2.13 23.45 2.84
N ALA A 215 -2.85 24.54 3.15
CA ALA A 215 -4.31 24.59 3.07
C ALA A 215 -4.80 24.35 1.63
N ASN A 216 -4.22 25.03 0.64
CA ASN A 216 -4.59 24.88 -0.76
C ASN A 216 -4.36 23.46 -1.27
N LEU A 217 -3.19 22.86 -0.96
CA LEU A 217 -2.90 21.47 -1.31
C LEU A 217 -3.92 20.51 -0.70
N LYS A 218 -4.29 20.70 0.57
CA LYS A 218 -5.30 19.85 1.23
C LYS A 218 -6.67 19.96 0.56
N VAL A 219 -7.09 21.16 0.15
CA VAL A 219 -8.34 21.36 -0.59
C VAL A 219 -8.27 20.63 -1.94
N SER A 220 -7.17 20.77 -2.69
CA SER A 220 -6.99 20.09 -3.98
C SER A 220 -6.99 18.56 -3.85
N LEU A 221 -6.33 18.01 -2.83
CA LEU A 221 -6.33 16.56 -2.58
C LEU A 221 -7.73 16.05 -2.23
N GLN A 222 -8.49 16.82 -1.45
CA GLN A 222 -9.85 16.42 -1.07
C GLN A 222 -10.81 16.37 -2.26
N SER A 223 -10.65 17.28 -3.23
CA SER A 223 -11.53 17.36 -4.42
C SER A 223 -11.27 16.29 -5.50
N ILE A 224 -10.17 15.53 -5.42
CA ILE A 224 -9.83 14.52 -6.43
C ILE A 224 -10.70 13.26 -6.28
N GLU A 225 -11.22 12.68 -7.36
CA GLU A 225 -12.15 11.54 -7.27
C GLU A 225 -11.53 10.20 -7.70
N THR A 226 -10.29 10.22 -8.21
CA THR A 226 -9.63 9.01 -8.71
C THR A 226 -8.20 8.87 -8.18
N VAL A 227 -7.73 7.62 -8.11
CA VAL A 227 -6.36 7.31 -7.67
C VAL A 227 -5.34 7.85 -8.68
N ASP A 228 -5.63 7.75 -9.98
CA ASP A 228 -4.74 8.21 -11.05
C ASP A 228 -4.53 9.73 -11.05
N GLU A 229 -5.56 10.51 -10.74
CA GLU A 229 -5.42 11.96 -10.55
C GLU A 229 -4.62 12.28 -9.30
N LEU A 230 -4.83 11.50 -8.23
CA LEU A 230 -4.13 11.68 -6.96
C LEU A 230 -2.62 11.46 -7.11
N ASP A 231 -2.22 10.47 -7.91
CA ASP A 231 -0.81 10.16 -8.20
C ASP A 231 -0.09 11.23 -9.01
N LYS A 232 -0.82 12.12 -9.68
CA LYS A 232 -0.25 13.26 -10.43
C LYS A 232 0.04 14.47 -9.54
N VAL A 233 -0.44 14.49 -8.29
CA VAL A 233 -0.25 15.63 -7.39
C VAL A 233 1.14 15.62 -6.77
N ASN A 234 1.97 16.59 -7.15
CA ASN A 234 3.25 16.78 -6.49
C ASN A 234 3.11 17.66 -5.24
N ILE A 235 3.06 17.03 -4.08
CA ILE A 235 2.97 17.72 -2.78
C ILE A 235 4.32 18.23 -2.26
N THR A 236 5.44 17.94 -2.92
CA THR A 236 6.81 18.28 -2.47
C THR A 236 7.38 19.54 -3.10
N LEU A 237 6.74 20.10 -4.12
CA LEU A 237 7.23 21.26 -4.86
C LEU A 237 6.68 22.60 -4.37
N GLY A 238 7.47 23.66 -4.59
CA GLY A 238 7.06 25.06 -4.39
C GLY A 238 6.89 25.47 -2.93
N TRP A 239 7.69 24.88 -2.04
CA TRP A 239 7.70 25.18 -0.61
C TRP A 239 8.79 26.19 -0.21
N ASP A 240 9.60 26.67 -1.15
CA ASP A 240 10.72 27.57 -0.87
C ASP A 240 10.30 29.04 -0.80
#